data_AF-A0A7Y9WAN1-F1
#
_entry.id   AF-A0A7Y9WAN1-F1
#
_cell.length_a   1.000
_cell.length_b   1.000
_cell.length_c   1.000
_cell.angle_alpha   90.00
_cell.angle_beta   90.00
_cell.angle_gamma   90.00
#
_symmetry.space_group_name_H-M   'P 1'
#
loop_
_entity.id
_entity.type
_entity.pdbx_description
1 polymer ?
#
loop_
_entity_poly.entity_id
_entity_poly.type
_entity_poly.pdbx_seq_one_letter_code
_entity_poly.pdbx_strand_id
1 'polypeptide(L)'
;MVVLTADGATDRMLWGGEAILRDGEPVGFVTSAAFGHTLGCPVAMGYVNHPDGVADAAYLTGGTYAIDVAGDLLPATLHLKAPYDPRSERVKG
;
A
#
# COMPACT_ATOMS: atom_id res chain seq x y z
N MET A 1 -3.79 3.04 -9.22
CA MET A 1 -4.27 2.90 -7.84
C MET A 1 -3.89 1.52 -7.35
N VAL A 2 -3.34 1.42 -6.14
CA VAL A 2 -2.87 0.17 -5.52
C VAL A 2 -3.31 0.11 -4.06
N VAL A 3 -3.26 -1.09 -3.48
CA VAL A 3 -3.43 -1.30 -2.03
C VAL A 3 -2.06 -1.58 -1.43
N LEU A 4 -1.80 -1.07 -0.23
CA LEU A 4 -0.59 -1.35 0.55
C LEU A 4 -0.97 -1.85 1.95
N THR A 5 -0.22 -2.82 2.48
CA THR A 5 -0.32 -3.28 3.88
C THR A 5 0.98 -3.01 4.61
N ALA A 6 0.90 -2.49 5.84
CA ALA A 6 2.07 -2.28 6.70
C ALA A 6 2.15 -3.41 7.74
N ASP A 7 2.64 -4.57 7.30
CA ASP A 7 2.66 -5.78 8.13
C ASP A 7 3.55 -5.61 9.37
N GLY A 8 3.05 -6.04 10.54
CA GLY A 8 3.76 -5.91 11.82
C GLY A 8 3.69 -4.52 12.48
N ALA A 9 3.12 -3.50 11.82
CA ALA A 9 3.00 -2.14 12.35
C ALA A 9 1.66 -1.92 13.10
N THR A 10 1.29 -2.82 14.01
CA THR A 10 -0.06 -2.84 14.62
C THR A 10 -0.37 -1.65 15.52
N ASP A 11 0.66 -0.95 15.99
CA ASP A 11 0.59 0.25 16.82
C ASP A 11 0.64 1.55 15.99
N ARG A 12 0.74 1.45 14.66
CA ARG A 12 0.77 2.59 13.75
C ARG A 12 -0.59 2.86 13.14
N MET A 13 -0.87 4.13 12.91
CA MET A 13 -2.09 4.59 12.25
C MET A 13 -1.73 5.40 11.02
N LEU A 14 -2.41 5.08 9.92
CA LEU A 14 -2.36 5.81 8.65
C LEU A 14 -3.67 6.59 8.51
N TRP A 15 -3.60 7.81 8.00
CA TRP A 15 -4.72 8.74 7.94
C TRP A 15 -5.10 9.15 6.51
N GLY A 16 -4.12 9.17 5.60
CA GLY A 16 -4.25 9.72 4.26
C GLY A 16 -3.34 10.94 4.06
N GLY A 17 -2.77 11.07 2.86
CA GLY A 17 -1.82 12.12 2.48
C GLY A 17 -0.35 11.76 2.68
N GLU A 18 -0.05 10.65 3.36
CA GLU A 18 1.32 10.15 3.54
C GLU A 18 1.99 9.85 2.20
N ALA A 19 3.30 10.09 2.11
CA ALA A 19 4.05 9.80 0.90
C ALA A 19 4.24 8.29 0.75
N ILE A 20 4.04 7.79 -0.47
CA ILE A 20 4.41 6.42 -0.84
C ILE A 20 5.80 6.48 -1.46
N LEU A 21 6.74 5.79 -0.83
CA LEU A 21 8.10 5.64 -1.31
C LEU A 21 8.26 4.30 -2.04
N ARG A 22 9.02 4.32 -3.13
CA ARG A 22 9.50 3.12 -3.83
C ARG A 22 11.01 3.19 -3.93
N ASP A 23 11.69 2.19 -3.42
CA ASP A 23 13.17 2.13 -3.36
C ASP A 23 13.79 3.41 -2.73
N GLY A 24 13.10 3.97 -1.73
CA GLY A 24 13.51 5.20 -1.02
C GLY A 24 13.04 6.50 -1.66
N GLU A 25 12.53 6.49 -2.88
CA GLU A 25 12.12 7.69 -3.63
C GLU A 25 10.60 7.91 -3.58
N PRO A 26 10.10 9.15 -3.42
CA PRO A 26 8.67 9.43 -3.47
C PRO A 26 8.08 9.16 -4.86
N VAL A 27 7.10 8.27 -4.91
CA VAL A 27 6.41 7.89 -6.16
C VAL A 27 4.91 8.13 -6.11
N GLY A 28 4.37 8.59 -4.99
CA GLY A 28 2.93 8.67 -4.82
C GLY A 28 2.49 9.13 -3.45
N PHE A 29 1.20 8.97 -3.18
CA PHE A 29 0.60 9.32 -1.91
C PHE A 29 -0.59 8.42 -1.56
N VAL A 30 -0.82 8.26 -0.26
CA VAL A 30 -1.97 7.55 0.30
C VAL A 30 -3.22 8.41 0.14
N THR A 31 -4.29 7.84 -0.40
CA THR A 31 -5.59 8.52 -0.56
C THR A 31 -6.59 8.15 0.53
N SER A 32 -6.49 6.93 1.05
CA SER A 32 -7.40 6.41 2.07
C SER A 32 -6.66 5.37 2.89
N ALA A 33 -6.92 5.32 4.20
CA ALA A 33 -6.31 4.33 5.06
C ALA A 33 -7.20 3.97 6.25
N ALA A 34 -6.98 2.79 6.80
CA ALA A 34 -7.64 2.28 7.99
C ALA A 34 -6.85 1.11 8.58
N PHE A 35 -7.15 0.73 9.82
CA PHE A 35 -6.69 -0.54 10.35
C PHE A 35 -7.54 -1.71 9.82
N GLY A 36 -6.92 -2.64 9.09
CA GLY A 36 -7.60 -3.81 8.56
C GLY A 36 -7.68 -4.91 9.60
N HIS A 37 -8.72 -4.94 10.44
CA HIS A 37 -8.82 -5.92 11.54
C HIS A 37 -8.73 -7.39 11.10
N THR A 38 -9.24 -7.73 9.91
CA THR A 38 -9.11 -9.10 9.36
C THR A 38 -7.67 -9.44 8.96
N LEU A 39 -6.89 -8.43 8.57
CA LEU A 39 -5.48 -8.58 8.17
C LEU A 39 -4.53 -8.36 9.36
N GLY A 40 -4.99 -7.73 10.43
CA GLY A 40 -4.21 -7.45 11.63
C GLY A 40 -3.15 -6.36 11.42
N CYS A 41 -3.30 -5.49 10.42
CA CYS A 41 -2.31 -4.45 10.11
C CYS A 41 -2.96 -3.17 9.53
N PRO A 42 -2.26 -2.03 9.54
CA PRO A 42 -2.67 -0.85 8.78
C PRO A 42 -2.72 -1.14 7.28
N VAL A 43 -3.78 -0.64 6.64
CA VAL A 43 -4.03 -0.79 5.20
C VAL A 43 -4.21 0.59 4.59
N ALA A 44 -3.59 0.80 3.45
CA ALA A 44 -3.68 2.02 2.68
C ALA A 44 -4.09 1.74 1.22
N MET A 45 -4.77 2.69 0.62
CA MET A 45 -4.93 2.82 -0.82
C MET A 45 -4.19 4.06 -1.29
N GLY A 46 -3.63 4.01 -2.49
CA GLY A 46 -2.93 5.18 -3.03
C GLY A 46 -2.67 5.12 -4.53
N TYR A 47 -2.21 6.25 -5.05
CA TYR A 47 -1.72 6.36 -6.42
C TYR A 47 -0.21 6.26 -6.43
N VAL A 48 0.32 5.42 -7.31
CA VAL A 48 1.74 5.30 -7.60
C VAL A 48 1.95 5.77 -9.03
N ASN A 49 2.90 6.68 -9.20
CA ASN A 49 3.33 7.23 -10.47
C ASN A 49 4.71 6.67 -10.83
N HIS A 50 4.99 6.58 -12.12
CA HIS A 50 6.30 6.27 -12.66
C HIS A 50 6.72 7.47 -13.52
N PRO A 51 7.68 8.30 -13.08
CA PRO A 51 8.04 9.53 -13.81
C PRO A 51 8.47 9.26 -15.26
N ASP A 52 9.16 8.15 -15.50
CA ASP A 52 9.76 7.80 -16.79
C ASP A 52 8.89 6.85 -17.63
N GLY A 53 7.64 6.59 -17.24
CA GLY A 53 6.78 5.71 -18.00
C GLY A 53 5.44 5.37 -17.36
N VAL A 54 4.92 4.20 -17.71
CA VAL A 54 3.67 3.69 -17.15
C VAL A 54 4.00 2.92 -15.86
N ALA A 55 3.20 3.14 -14.81
CA ALA A 55 3.22 2.32 -13.61
C ALA A 55 2.46 1.00 -13.86
N ASP A 56 3.03 0.15 -14.72
CA ASP A 56 2.46 -1.16 -15.06
C ASP A 56 2.71 -2.20 -13.96
N ALA A 57 2.17 -3.41 -14.15
CA ALA A 57 2.30 -4.47 -13.15
C ALA A 57 3.77 -4.81 -12.83
N ALA A 58 4.64 -4.84 -13.83
CA ALA A 58 6.05 -5.20 -13.62
C ALA A 58 6.77 -4.13 -12.79
N TYR A 59 6.54 -2.85 -13.10
CA TYR A 59 7.06 -1.74 -12.32
C TYR A 59 6.57 -1.77 -10.87
N LEU A 60 5.26 -1.99 -10.69
CA LEU A 60 4.61 -1.99 -9.38
C LEU A 60 5.05 -3.15 -8.49
N THR A 61 5.32 -4.34 -9.05
CA THR A 61 5.73 -5.50 -8.26
C THR A 61 7.24 -5.68 -8.13
N GLY A 62 8.03 -4.93 -8.91
CA GLY A 62 9.48 -5.06 -8.94
C GLY A 62 10.25 -4.20 -7.93
N GLY A 63 9.56 -3.32 -7.19
CA GLY A 63 10.17 -2.39 -6.23
C GLY A 63 9.86 -2.74 -4.77
N THR A 64 10.64 -2.17 -3.86
CA THR A 64 10.36 -2.17 -2.43
C THR A 64 9.60 -0.92 -2.04
N TYR A 65 8.61 -1.04 -1.15
CA TYR A 65 7.73 0.08 -0.79
C TYR A 65 7.78 0.41 0.69
N ALA A 66 7.61 1.69 0.98
CA ALA A 66 7.38 2.20 2.33
C ALA A 66 6.35 3.34 2.30
N ILE A 67 5.70 3.59 3.44
CA ILE A 67 4.83 4.74 3.66
C ILE A 67 5.53 5.65 4.66
N ASP A 68 5.77 6.91 4.30
CA ASP A 68 6.35 7.91 5.19
C ASP A 68 5.26 8.51 6.08
N VAL A 69 5.31 8.14 7.36
CA VAL A 69 4.40 8.64 8.40
C VAL A 69 5.15 9.67 9.24
N ALA A 70 5.16 10.92 8.78
CA ALA A 70 5.80 12.05 9.46
C ALA A 70 7.29 11.81 9.79
N GLY A 71 8.03 11.18 8.88
CA GLY A 71 9.45 10.83 8.99
C GLY A 71 9.71 9.41 9.48
N ASP A 72 8.69 8.68 9.96
CA ASP A 72 8.80 7.25 10.28
C ASP A 72 8.48 6.43 9.02
N LEU A 73 9.47 5.73 8.49
CA LEU A 73 9.31 4.94 7.27
C LEU A 73 8.77 3.55 7.61
N LEU A 74 7.48 3.35 7.36
CA LEU A 74 6.83 2.05 7.55
C LEU A 74 7.01 1.19 6.30
N PRO A 75 7.70 0.04 6.37
CA PRO A 75 7.74 -0.91 5.26
C PRO A 75 6.33 -1.35 4.87
N ALA A 76 6.07 -1.42 3.57
CA ALA A 76 4.75 -1.72 3.05
C ALA A 76 4.80 -2.75 1.90
N THR A 77 3.84 -3.68 1.92
CA THR A 77 3.64 -4.65 0.85
C THR A 77 2.62 -4.10 -0.15
N LEU A 78 2.97 -3.99 -1.42
CA LEU A 78 2.06 -3.57 -2.49
C LEU A 78 1.23 -4.75 -3.01
N HIS A 79 -0.08 -4.53 -3.19
CA HIS A 79 -1.01 -5.51 -3.73
C HIS A 79 -1.72 -4.98 -4.98
N LEU A 80 -1.69 -5.77 -6.06
CA LEU A 80 -2.46 -5.50 -7.29
C LEU A 80 -3.92 -5.97 -7.21
N LYS A 81 -4.25 -6.77 -6.19
CA LYS A 81 -5.59 -7.26 -5.88
C LYS A 81 -5.89 -6.98 -4.41
N ALA A 82 -7.13 -7.18 -4.00
CA ALA A 82 -7.48 -7.10 -2.58
C ALA A 82 -6.64 -8.11 -1.78
N PRO A 83 -6.00 -7.70 -0.67
CA PRO A 83 -5.24 -8.61 0.19
C PRO A 83 -6.12 -9.64 0.92
N TYR A 84 -7.42 -9.37 1.03
CA TYR A 84 -8.41 -10.30 1.58
C TYR A 84 -9.38 -10.78 0.51
N ASP A 85 -9.63 -12.10 0.48
CA ASP A 85 -10.49 -12.79 -0.49
C ASP A 85 -10.26 -12.33 -1.96
N PRO A 86 -9.02 -12.44 -2.50
CA PRO A 86 -8.68 -11.91 -3.82
C PRO A 86 -9.44 -12.57 -4.98
N ARG A 87 -10.09 -13.72 -4.75
CA ARG A 87 -10.92 -14.45 -5.73
C ARG A 87 -12.41 -14.25 -5.52
N SER A 88 -12.80 -13.48 -4.51
CA SER A 88 -14.19 -13.23 -4.11
C SER A 88 -14.97 -14.53 -3.91
N GLU A 89 -14.35 -15.55 -3.30
CA GLU A 89 -14.96 -16.87 -3.10
C GLU A 89 -16.05 -16.82 -2.02
N ARG A 90 -15.87 -15.97 -1.01
CA ARG A 90 -16.79 -15.92 0.14
C ARG A 90 -18.17 -15.37 -0.20
N VAL A 91 -18.26 -14.60 -1.28
CA VAL A 91 -19.52 -13.99 -1.74
C VAL A 91 -20.24 -14.81 -2.81
N LYS A 92 -19.63 -15.91 -3.30
CA LYS A 92 -20.14 -16.67 -4.45
C LYS A 92 -21.10 -17.82 -4.10
N GLY A 93 -21.12 -18.27 -2.84
CA GLY A 93 -22.01 -19.35 -2.38
C GLY A 93 -21.50 -20.75 -2.70
#